data_AF-A0A2G6Y5N4-F1
#
_entry.id   AF-A0A2G6Y5N4-F1
#
_cell.length_a   1.000
_cell.length_b   1.000
_cell.length_c   1.000
_cell.angle_alpha   90.00
_cell.angle_beta   90.00
_cell.angle_gamma   90.00
#
_symmetry.space_group_name_H-M   'P 1'
#
loop_
_entity.id
_entity.type
_entity.pdbx_description
1 polymer ?
#
loop_
_entity_poly.entity_id
_entity_poly.type
_entity_poly.pdbx_seq_one_letter_code
_entity_poly.pdbx_strand_id
1 'polypeptide(L)'
;MKSDDVAEDALTQLGFSVEKLPESTESGKKMPDFLVRHGPASAFVEAKLKVDDPKKAAARERALGAGEVYVSDHVLGRDETLSGIVQHGSKQLRADKGVEAEFKVLFVLMDCINARVVSEQLVDTLYGRTSVIEYGKPPQPKPCYFYRNSDFYRRQETDAAIVGHVRAHDGKTILKICLNPYSPRYQKLKASEFLLPFGQDVLDPIVEEVAGRAYIPDPEVERREQEFTQAFSLYDPVLHHLAEKYKTEQLLRLDFNTPEFAIRSR
;
A
#
# COMPACT_ATOMS: atom_id res chain seq x y z
N MET A 1 19.96 6.59 7.03
CA MET A 1 18.74 7.27 7.49
C MET A 1 17.88 6.25 8.19
N LYS A 2 17.46 6.49 9.45
CA LYS A 2 16.61 5.54 10.18
C LYS A 2 15.15 5.74 9.78
N SER A 3 14.35 4.66 9.78
CA SER A 3 12.93 4.71 9.41
C SER A 3 12.14 5.72 10.23
N ASP A 4 12.46 5.81 11.50
CA ASP A 4 11.67 6.55 12.48
C ASP A 4 11.86 8.05 12.27
N ASP A 5 13.09 8.51 12.08
CA ASP A 5 13.40 9.93 11.88
C ASP A 5 12.66 10.50 10.65
N VAL A 6 12.61 9.72 9.55
CA VAL A 6 11.90 10.16 8.33
C VAL A 6 10.39 10.14 8.49
N ALA A 7 9.87 9.13 9.20
CA ALA A 7 8.44 9.05 9.47
C ALA A 7 7.99 10.19 10.38
N GLU A 8 8.75 10.50 11.43
CA GLU A 8 8.50 11.61 12.35
C GLU A 8 8.47 12.95 11.60
N ASP A 9 9.48 13.23 10.77
CA ASP A 9 9.53 14.44 9.95
C ASP A 9 8.33 14.53 9.00
N ALA A 10 8.01 13.43 8.31
CA ALA A 10 6.92 13.37 7.36
C ALA A 10 5.54 13.59 8.02
N LEU A 11 5.30 12.96 9.17
CA LEU A 11 4.07 13.10 9.95
C LEU A 11 3.93 14.51 10.53
N THR A 12 5.02 15.09 11.02
CA THR A 12 5.04 16.46 11.54
C THR A 12 4.74 17.47 10.42
N GLN A 13 5.35 17.30 9.24
CA GLN A 13 5.09 18.15 8.08
C GLN A 13 3.66 18.05 7.55
N LEU A 14 3.02 16.88 7.67
CA LEU A 14 1.59 16.71 7.39
C LEU A 14 0.69 17.45 8.40
N GLY A 15 1.22 17.84 9.57
CA GLY A 15 0.48 18.56 10.60
C GLY A 15 0.03 17.69 11.79
N PHE A 16 0.57 16.48 11.94
CA PHE A 16 0.34 15.67 13.14
C PHE A 16 1.20 16.16 14.32
N SER A 17 0.66 16.07 15.52
CA SER A 17 1.47 16.04 16.74
C SER A 17 2.04 14.64 16.89
N VAL A 18 3.38 14.50 16.88
CA VAL A 18 4.08 13.21 16.93
C VAL A 18 4.77 13.05 18.28
N GLU A 19 4.52 11.92 18.94
CA GLU A 19 5.19 11.50 20.17
C GLU A 19 5.92 10.18 19.91
N LYS A 20 7.25 10.19 19.99
CA LYS A 20 8.06 8.96 19.87
C LYS A 20 7.92 8.13 21.13
N LEU A 21 7.56 6.86 20.96
CA LEU A 21 7.39 5.93 22.07
C LEU A 21 8.70 5.16 22.35
N PRO A 22 8.90 4.66 23.57
CA PRO A 22 10.00 3.76 23.87
C PRO A 22 9.93 2.48 23.02
N GLU A 23 11.06 1.90 22.63
CA GLU A 23 11.09 0.67 21.81
C GLU A 23 10.35 -0.51 22.46
N SER A 24 10.30 -0.53 23.80
CA SER A 24 9.57 -1.55 24.55
C SER A 24 9.05 -1.01 25.88
N THR A 25 7.99 -1.62 26.39
CA THR A 25 7.49 -1.38 27.75
C THR A 25 8.52 -1.84 28.80
N GLU A 26 8.33 -1.45 30.07
CA GLU A 26 9.16 -1.96 31.19
C GLU A 26 9.16 -3.50 31.29
N SER A 27 8.09 -4.14 30.80
CA SER A 27 7.94 -5.60 30.70
C SER A 27 8.56 -6.22 29.43
N GLY A 28 9.28 -5.45 28.63
CA GLY A 28 9.99 -5.91 27.42
C GLY A 28 9.10 -6.13 26.19
N LYS A 29 7.84 -5.68 26.20
CA LYS A 29 6.95 -5.81 25.03
C LYS A 29 7.24 -4.67 24.04
N LYS A 30 7.62 -5.00 22.81
CA LYS A 30 7.85 -4.02 21.72
C LYS A 30 6.70 -3.03 21.56
N MET A 31 6.96 -1.73 21.47
CA MET A 31 5.91 -0.73 21.22
C MET A 31 5.91 -0.26 19.76
N PRO A 32 4.78 0.28 19.26
CA PRO A 32 4.79 1.06 18.03
C PRO A 32 5.77 2.22 18.15
N ASP A 33 6.31 2.68 17.02
CA ASP A 33 7.30 3.75 17.02
C ASP A 33 6.73 5.09 17.52
N PHE A 34 5.44 5.37 17.23
CA PHE A 34 4.82 6.65 17.55
C PHE A 34 3.39 6.55 18.08
N LEU A 35 3.04 7.54 18.90
CA LEU A 35 1.67 7.97 19.14
C LEU A 35 1.46 9.32 18.44
N VAL A 36 0.56 9.35 17.47
CA VAL A 36 0.26 10.57 16.70
C VAL A 36 -1.14 11.08 17.00
N ARG A 37 -1.31 12.39 16.92
CA ARG A 37 -2.61 13.05 17.16
C ARG A 37 -2.88 14.13 16.12
N HIS A 38 -4.14 14.23 15.72
CA HIS A 38 -4.65 15.34 14.91
C HIS A 38 -6.07 15.68 15.37
N GLY A 39 -6.25 16.88 15.92
CA GLY A 39 -7.49 17.24 16.61
C GLY A 39 -7.77 16.28 17.78
N PRO A 40 -8.99 15.76 17.92
CA PRO A 40 -9.33 14.79 18.98
C PRO A 40 -8.85 13.36 18.65
N ALA A 41 -8.46 13.09 17.41
CA ALA A 41 -8.13 11.75 16.94
C ALA A 41 -6.70 11.34 17.32
N SER A 42 -6.53 10.08 17.72
CA SER A 42 -5.20 9.50 18.04
C SER A 42 -4.94 8.18 17.32
N ALA A 43 -3.68 7.92 16.94
CA ALA A 43 -3.28 6.65 16.35
C ALA A 43 -1.91 6.19 16.84
N PHE A 44 -1.76 4.89 17.02
CA PHE A 44 -0.45 4.26 17.03
C PHE A 44 0.06 4.15 15.60
N VAL A 45 1.29 4.58 15.37
CA VAL A 45 1.98 4.47 14.09
C VAL A 45 3.23 3.61 14.24
N GLU A 46 3.35 2.65 13.34
CA GLU A 46 4.54 1.82 13.17
C GLU A 46 5.19 2.16 11.83
N ALA A 47 6.43 2.62 11.85
CA ALA A 47 7.16 3.06 10.67
C ALA A 47 8.04 1.95 10.08
N LYS A 48 8.05 1.87 8.76
CA LYS A 48 8.88 0.96 7.97
C LYS A 48 9.49 1.72 6.80
N LEU A 49 10.78 1.53 6.60
CA LEU A 49 11.51 2.09 5.47
C LEU A 49 11.95 0.96 4.55
N LYS A 50 11.62 1.08 3.26
CA LYS A 50 12.08 0.17 2.22
C LYS A 50 13.14 0.89 1.39
N VAL A 51 14.37 0.39 1.51
CA VAL A 51 15.53 0.83 0.72
C VAL A 51 15.97 -0.25 -0.25
N ASP A 52 16.82 0.15 -1.19
CA ASP A 52 17.46 -0.77 -2.12
C ASP A 52 18.32 -1.81 -1.40
N ASP A 53 18.40 -3.00 -2.00
CA ASP A 53 19.46 -3.93 -1.66
C ASP A 53 20.81 -3.27 -2.02
N PRO A 54 21.79 -3.22 -1.10
CA PRO A 54 23.10 -2.63 -1.36
C PRO A 54 23.76 -3.17 -2.64
N LYS A 55 23.54 -4.45 -3.00
CA LYS A 55 24.06 -5.05 -4.23
C LYS A 55 23.39 -4.47 -5.48
N LYS A 56 22.07 -4.23 -5.43
CA LYS A 56 21.32 -3.61 -6.54
C LYS A 56 21.72 -2.15 -6.73
N ALA A 57 21.86 -1.41 -5.63
CA ALA A 57 22.36 -0.04 -5.65
C ALA A 57 23.77 0.03 -6.27
N ALA A 58 24.69 -0.85 -5.85
CA ALA A 58 26.04 -0.92 -6.40
C ALA A 58 26.07 -1.36 -7.87
N ALA A 59 25.17 -2.26 -8.30
CA ALA A 59 25.05 -2.65 -9.70
C ALA A 59 24.59 -1.47 -10.59
N ARG A 60 23.59 -0.72 -10.12
CA ARG A 60 23.12 0.50 -10.78
C ARG A 60 24.23 1.54 -10.90
N GLU A 61 24.94 1.83 -9.82
CA GLU A 61 26.02 2.83 -9.86
C GLU A 61 27.17 2.42 -10.79
N ARG A 62 27.50 1.13 -10.89
CA ARG A 62 28.49 0.64 -11.85
C ARG A 62 28.05 0.82 -13.30
N ALA A 63 26.82 0.42 -13.63
CA ALA A 63 26.27 0.57 -14.98
C ALA A 63 26.23 2.05 -15.40
N LEU A 64 25.67 2.90 -14.54
CA LEU A 64 25.59 4.34 -14.80
C LEU A 64 26.97 5.02 -14.86
N GLY A 65 27.93 4.55 -14.04
CA GLY A 65 29.31 5.02 -14.05
C GLY A 65 30.06 4.67 -15.35
N ALA A 66 29.72 3.53 -15.97
CA ALA A 66 30.26 3.12 -17.27
C ALA A 66 29.59 3.82 -18.47
N GLY A 67 28.57 4.65 -18.22
CA GLY A 67 27.74 5.26 -19.28
C GLY A 67 26.74 4.27 -19.91
N GLU A 68 26.49 3.14 -19.25
CA GLU A 68 25.51 2.15 -19.66
C GLU A 68 24.11 2.52 -19.14
N VAL A 69 23.08 1.96 -19.77
CA VAL A 69 21.69 2.08 -19.30
C VAL A 69 21.45 1.00 -18.25
N TYR A 70 20.97 1.41 -17.08
CA TYR A 70 20.48 0.45 -16.09
C TYR A 70 18.97 0.24 -16.28
N VAL A 71 18.56 -1.02 -16.36
CA VAL A 71 17.15 -1.42 -16.48
C VAL A 71 16.73 -2.12 -15.19
N SER A 72 15.61 -1.69 -14.62
CA SER A 72 14.95 -2.40 -13.53
C SER A 72 13.51 -2.70 -13.90
N ASP A 73 13.20 -4.00 -13.93
CA ASP A 73 11.86 -4.49 -14.19
C ASP A 73 11.10 -4.67 -12.88
N HIS A 74 9.95 -4.01 -12.78
CA HIS A 74 8.98 -4.22 -11.72
C HIS A 74 7.66 -4.67 -12.34
N VAL A 75 6.98 -5.63 -11.72
CA VAL A 75 5.66 -6.10 -12.14
C VAL A 75 4.63 -5.56 -11.17
N LEU A 76 3.64 -4.79 -11.61
CA LEU A 76 2.55 -4.35 -10.74
C LEU A 76 1.74 -5.55 -10.24
N GLY A 77 1.15 -5.43 -9.05
CA GLY A 77 0.48 -6.53 -8.37
C GLY A 77 1.07 -6.87 -7.00
N ARG A 78 0.61 -8.00 -6.44
CA ARG A 78 0.97 -8.45 -5.09
C ARG A 78 2.45 -8.86 -5.03
N ASP A 79 3.16 -8.37 -4.02
CA ASP A 79 4.55 -8.72 -3.74
C ASP A 79 4.70 -9.33 -2.34
N GLU A 80 5.34 -10.50 -2.24
CA GLU A 80 5.48 -11.22 -0.98
C GLU A 80 6.50 -10.57 -0.03
N THR A 81 7.49 -9.83 -0.55
CA THR A 81 8.44 -9.08 0.27
C THR A 81 7.74 -7.91 0.96
N LEU A 82 6.92 -7.16 0.21
CA LEU A 82 6.10 -6.07 0.73
C LEU A 82 5.05 -6.58 1.72
N SER A 83 4.41 -7.72 1.43
CA SER A 83 3.51 -8.43 2.36
C SER A 83 4.21 -8.80 3.67
N GLY A 84 5.49 -9.22 3.60
CA GLY A 84 6.34 -9.43 4.78
C GLY A 84 6.49 -8.16 5.62
N ILE A 85 6.81 -7.01 5.00
CA ILE A 85 6.90 -5.71 5.70
C ILE A 85 5.59 -5.39 6.42
N VAL A 86 4.45 -5.53 5.73
CA VAL A 86 3.11 -5.28 6.30
C VAL A 86 2.82 -6.23 7.46
N GLN A 87 3.19 -7.51 7.34
CA GLN A 87 3.05 -8.51 8.40
C GLN A 87 3.83 -8.12 9.65
N HIS A 88 5.09 -7.73 9.48
CA HIS A 88 5.96 -7.35 10.60
C HIS A 88 5.42 -6.10 11.30
N GLY A 89 5.10 -5.05 10.56
CA GLY A 89 4.57 -3.82 11.16
C GLY A 89 3.22 -4.05 11.86
N SER A 90 2.29 -4.77 11.23
CA SER A 90 1.00 -5.07 11.85
C SER A 90 1.12 -5.95 13.10
N LYS A 91 2.13 -6.84 13.20
CA LYS A 91 2.38 -7.57 14.44
C LYS A 91 2.76 -6.64 15.60
N GLN A 92 3.51 -5.56 15.34
CA GLN A 92 3.91 -4.59 16.36
C GLN A 92 2.73 -3.73 16.82
N LEU A 93 1.90 -3.27 15.87
CA LEU A 93 0.66 -2.53 16.16
C LEU A 93 -0.37 -3.30 17.01
N ARG A 94 -0.33 -4.64 17.00
CA ARG A 94 -1.28 -5.47 17.76
C ARG A 94 -0.91 -5.68 19.21
N ALA A 95 0.36 -5.54 19.55
CA ALA A 95 0.78 -5.87 20.89
C ALA A 95 0.14 -4.90 21.90
N ASP A 96 -0.23 -5.41 23.08
CA ASP A 96 -0.82 -4.60 24.16
C ASP A 96 0.29 -3.78 24.87
N LYS A 97 -0.03 -2.53 25.23
CA LYS A 97 0.94 -1.46 25.52
C LYS A 97 0.68 -0.64 26.78
N GLY A 98 -0.50 -0.74 27.38
CA GLY A 98 -0.88 0.11 28.52
C GLY A 98 -1.10 1.59 28.18
N VAL A 99 -1.00 1.97 26.90
CA VAL A 99 -1.39 3.28 26.36
C VAL A 99 -2.52 3.04 25.37
N GLU A 100 -3.51 3.92 25.35
CA GLU A 100 -4.63 3.84 24.42
C GLU A 100 -4.45 4.81 23.25
N ALA A 101 -4.77 4.32 22.05
CA ALA A 101 -4.96 5.13 20.86
C ALA A 101 -6.20 4.62 20.12
N GLU A 102 -6.89 5.50 19.42
CA GLU A 102 -8.12 5.13 18.73
C GLU A 102 -7.86 4.27 17.50
N PHE A 103 -6.77 4.53 16.78
CA PHE A 103 -6.44 3.85 15.53
C PHE A 103 -5.05 3.20 15.56
N LYS A 104 -4.86 2.23 14.67
CA LYS A 104 -3.60 1.53 14.40
C LYS A 104 -3.24 1.72 12.94
N VAL A 105 -2.16 2.44 12.67
CA VAL A 105 -1.77 2.86 11.33
C VAL A 105 -0.36 2.37 11.02
N LEU A 106 -0.20 1.69 9.89
CA LEU A 106 1.13 1.34 9.39
C LEU A 106 1.67 2.51 8.55
N PHE A 107 2.89 2.95 8.77
CA PHE A 107 3.57 3.90 7.90
C PHE A 107 4.67 3.17 7.12
N VAL A 108 4.63 3.20 5.79
CA VAL A 108 5.67 2.61 4.94
C VAL A 108 6.16 3.63 3.93
N LEU A 109 7.44 3.94 3.98
CA LEU A 109 8.10 4.81 3.02
C LEU A 109 9.03 4.03 2.11
N MET A 110 8.90 4.26 0.81
CA MET A 110 9.80 3.75 -0.21
C MET A 110 10.89 4.80 -0.52
N ASP A 111 12.13 4.45 -0.24
CA ASP A 111 13.32 5.23 -0.60
C ASP A 111 14.28 4.29 -1.35
N CYS A 112 13.87 3.92 -2.55
CA CYS A 112 14.55 2.94 -3.38
C CYS A 112 14.45 3.29 -4.86
N ILE A 113 15.21 2.59 -5.70
CA ILE A 113 15.00 2.60 -7.16
C ILE A 113 13.53 2.27 -7.43
N ASN A 114 12.90 3.01 -8.34
CA ASN A 114 11.47 2.90 -8.60
C ASN A 114 10.53 3.11 -7.40
N ALA A 115 10.90 3.95 -6.43
CA ALA A 115 10.10 4.17 -5.21
C ALA A 115 8.60 4.38 -5.49
N ARG A 116 8.24 5.12 -6.55
CA ARG A 116 6.84 5.31 -6.98
C ARG A 116 6.15 4.01 -7.37
N VAL A 117 6.79 3.17 -8.18
CA VAL A 117 6.22 1.89 -8.63
C VAL A 117 6.13 0.91 -7.46
N VAL A 118 7.17 0.83 -6.63
CA VAL A 118 7.17 -0.02 -5.43
C VAL A 118 6.09 0.43 -4.43
N SER A 119 5.85 1.75 -4.33
CA SER A 119 4.74 2.31 -3.57
C SER A 119 3.38 1.86 -4.12
N GLU A 120 3.18 1.81 -5.44
CA GLU A 120 1.94 1.26 -6.03
C GLU A 120 1.83 -0.25 -5.83
N GLN A 121 2.92 -1.00 -5.93
CA GLN A 121 2.93 -2.45 -5.60
C GLN A 121 2.55 -2.70 -4.14
N LEU A 122 2.94 -1.81 -3.21
CA LEU A 122 2.48 -1.92 -1.82
C LEU A 122 0.96 -1.70 -1.74
N VAL A 123 0.40 -0.72 -2.45
CA VAL A 123 -1.05 -0.52 -2.53
C VAL A 123 -1.73 -1.78 -3.10
N ASP A 124 -1.17 -2.36 -4.16
CA ASP A 124 -1.67 -3.60 -4.75
C ASP A 124 -1.62 -4.76 -3.77
N THR A 125 -0.55 -4.84 -2.97
CA THR A 125 -0.37 -5.87 -1.94
C THR A 125 -1.35 -5.69 -0.77
N LEU A 126 -1.53 -4.46 -0.29
CA LEU A 126 -2.47 -4.12 0.78
C LEU A 126 -3.89 -4.54 0.41
N TYR A 127 -4.32 -4.20 -0.80
CA TYR A 127 -5.68 -4.46 -1.24
C TYR A 127 -5.87 -5.75 -2.04
N GLY A 128 -4.81 -6.48 -2.40
CA GLY A 128 -4.93 -7.54 -3.41
C GLY A 128 -5.46 -6.99 -4.74
N ARG A 129 -5.04 -5.77 -5.12
CA ARG A 129 -5.55 -5.01 -6.27
C ARG A 129 -4.99 -5.57 -7.58
N THR A 130 -5.79 -5.46 -8.63
CA THR A 130 -5.35 -5.62 -10.04
C THR A 130 -6.09 -4.61 -10.92
N SER A 131 -5.70 -4.50 -12.18
CA SER A 131 -6.48 -3.77 -13.18
C SER A 131 -7.36 -4.73 -13.97
N VAL A 132 -8.59 -4.31 -14.23
CA VAL A 132 -9.56 -5.06 -15.03
C VAL A 132 -10.03 -4.18 -16.19
N ILE A 133 -10.12 -4.76 -17.37
CA ILE A 133 -10.72 -4.13 -18.55
C ILE A 133 -11.92 -4.93 -19.04
N GLU A 134 -12.83 -4.26 -19.74
CA GLU A 134 -13.94 -4.90 -20.42
C GLU A 134 -13.55 -5.23 -21.87
N TYR A 135 -13.70 -6.49 -22.25
CA TYR A 135 -13.41 -6.97 -23.59
C TYR A 135 -14.40 -6.38 -24.60
N GLY A 136 -13.92 -6.08 -25.82
CA GLY A 136 -14.76 -5.50 -26.88
C GLY A 136 -15.09 -4.01 -26.72
N LYS A 137 -14.58 -3.35 -25.68
CA LYS A 137 -14.65 -1.89 -25.51
C LYS A 137 -13.26 -1.25 -25.58
N PRO A 138 -13.16 0.07 -25.85
CA PRO A 138 -11.89 0.78 -25.70
C PRO A 138 -11.28 0.51 -24.33
N PRO A 139 -9.97 0.19 -24.24
CA PRO A 139 -9.35 -0.22 -22.99
C PRO A 139 -9.44 0.91 -21.97
N GLN A 140 -10.23 0.70 -20.92
CA GLN A 140 -10.35 1.59 -19.77
C GLN A 140 -10.04 0.76 -18.51
N PRO A 141 -8.75 0.65 -18.13
CA PRO A 141 -8.36 -0.11 -16.95
C PRO A 141 -9.01 0.47 -15.70
N LYS A 142 -9.74 -0.39 -14.99
CA LYS A 142 -10.43 -0.07 -13.75
C LYS A 142 -9.84 -0.89 -12.62
N PRO A 143 -9.48 -0.30 -11.46
CA PRO A 143 -8.97 -1.08 -10.34
C PRO A 143 -10.04 -2.05 -9.83
N CYS A 144 -9.66 -3.30 -9.63
CA CYS A 144 -10.42 -4.25 -8.84
C CYS A 144 -9.72 -4.47 -7.51
N TYR A 145 -10.33 -4.02 -6.42
CA TYR A 145 -9.81 -4.27 -5.08
C TYR A 145 -10.24 -5.66 -4.60
N PHE A 146 -9.42 -6.26 -3.74
CA PHE A 146 -9.68 -7.55 -3.12
C PHE A 146 -9.88 -8.70 -4.11
N TYR A 147 -9.31 -8.56 -5.31
CA TYR A 147 -9.27 -9.61 -6.33
C TYR A 147 -8.40 -10.78 -5.87
N ARG A 148 -7.23 -10.45 -5.32
CA ARG A 148 -6.25 -11.41 -4.78
C ARG A 148 -6.26 -11.40 -3.26
N ASN A 149 -5.40 -12.24 -2.69
CA ASN A 149 -5.03 -12.19 -1.28
C ASN A 149 -4.60 -10.77 -0.86
N SER A 150 -5.45 -10.12 -0.07
CA SER A 150 -5.25 -8.79 0.49
C SER A 150 -4.61 -8.86 1.88
N ASP A 151 -3.62 -8.02 2.13
CA ASP A 151 -3.06 -7.89 3.47
C ASP A 151 -4.03 -7.23 4.44
N PHE A 152 -4.82 -6.25 3.99
CA PHE A 152 -5.87 -5.64 4.81
C PHE A 152 -6.97 -6.63 5.22
N TYR A 153 -7.38 -7.53 4.32
CA TYR A 153 -8.31 -8.61 4.67
C TYR A 153 -7.74 -9.54 5.77
N ARG A 154 -6.45 -9.88 5.68
CA ARG A 154 -5.77 -10.73 6.67
C ARG A 154 -5.42 -10.01 7.98
N ARG A 155 -5.53 -8.67 8.02
CA ARG A 155 -5.03 -7.81 9.10
C ARG A 155 -6.06 -6.74 9.45
N GLN A 156 -7.25 -7.21 9.81
CA GLN A 156 -8.40 -6.36 10.16
C GLN A 156 -8.12 -5.44 11.36
N GLU A 157 -7.16 -5.77 12.21
CA GLU A 157 -6.74 -4.90 13.32
C GLU A 157 -5.93 -3.67 12.90
N THR A 158 -5.39 -3.65 11.68
CA THR A 158 -4.73 -2.47 11.10
C THR A 158 -5.79 -1.61 10.43
N ASP A 159 -5.99 -0.38 10.90
CA ASP A 159 -7.09 0.48 10.50
C ASP A 159 -6.80 1.21 9.17
N ALA A 160 -5.54 1.57 8.94
CA ALA A 160 -5.06 2.15 7.68
C ALA A 160 -3.56 1.93 7.49
N ALA A 161 -3.07 2.25 6.29
CA ALA A 161 -1.65 2.35 6.00
C ALA A 161 -1.34 3.68 5.30
N ILE A 162 -0.42 4.46 5.86
CA ILE A 162 0.21 5.57 5.16
C ILE A 162 1.29 4.97 4.26
N VAL A 163 1.16 5.17 2.95
CA VAL A 163 2.08 4.70 1.94
C VAL A 163 2.75 5.89 1.31
N GLY A 164 4.08 5.89 1.33
CA GLY A 164 4.89 6.99 0.84
C GLY A 164 5.98 6.56 -0.13
N HIS A 165 6.43 7.50 -0.96
CA HIS A 165 7.69 7.37 -1.68
C HIS A 165 8.47 8.68 -1.75
N VAL A 166 9.79 8.57 -1.78
CA VAL A 166 10.69 9.70 -2.02
C VAL A 166 10.78 9.97 -3.52
N ARG A 167 10.59 11.22 -3.91
CA ARG A 167 10.67 11.66 -5.31
C ARG A 167 12.12 11.91 -5.71
N ALA A 168 12.58 11.17 -6.73
CA ALA A 168 13.99 11.14 -7.10
C ALA A 168 14.63 12.50 -7.47
N HIS A 169 13.87 13.47 -7.99
CA HIS A 169 14.44 14.72 -8.49
C HIS A 169 14.61 15.82 -7.43
N ASP A 170 13.81 15.82 -6.36
CA ASP A 170 13.86 16.86 -5.32
C ASP A 170 13.82 16.32 -3.88
N GLY A 171 13.82 15.00 -3.71
CA GLY A 171 13.83 14.35 -2.40
C GLY A 171 12.53 14.52 -1.61
N LYS A 172 11.47 15.10 -2.19
CA LYS A 172 10.20 15.28 -1.48
C LYS A 172 9.48 13.96 -1.28
N THR A 173 8.91 13.80 -0.10
CA THR A 173 8.06 12.66 0.23
C THR A 173 6.65 12.92 -0.26
N ILE A 174 6.12 11.99 -1.06
CA ILE A 174 4.72 11.96 -1.47
C ILE A 174 4.01 10.88 -0.67
N LEU A 175 2.90 11.23 0.00
CA LEU A 175 2.19 10.36 0.92
C LEU A 175 0.73 10.21 0.48
N LYS A 176 0.18 9.02 0.69
CA LYS A 176 -1.26 8.77 0.65
C LYS A 176 -1.64 7.88 1.83
N ILE A 177 -2.89 7.96 2.28
CA ILE A 177 -3.43 7.04 3.28
C ILE A 177 -4.40 6.05 2.63
N CYS A 178 -4.17 4.77 2.86
CA CYS A 178 -4.96 3.66 2.37
C CYS A 178 -5.84 3.14 3.52
N LEU A 179 -7.16 3.29 3.42
CA LEU A 179 -8.09 2.84 4.45
C LEU A 179 -8.33 1.33 4.35
N ASN A 180 -8.38 0.64 5.49
CA ASN A 180 -8.77 -0.77 5.55
C ASN A 180 -10.29 -0.89 5.79
N PRO A 181 -11.10 -1.22 4.77
CA PRO A 181 -12.54 -1.37 4.96
C PRO A 181 -12.94 -2.60 5.80
N TYR A 182 -12.02 -3.55 6.01
CA TYR A 182 -12.24 -4.69 6.89
C TYR A 182 -11.92 -4.40 8.36
N SER A 183 -11.40 -3.20 8.68
CA SER A 183 -11.21 -2.83 10.07
C SER A 183 -12.57 -2.56 10.75
N PRO A 184 -12.77 -3.03 12.00
CA PRO A 184 -13.97 -2.68 12.77
C PRO A 184 -14.06 -1.18 13.09
N ARG A 185 -12.96 -0.43 12.94
CA ARG A 185 -12.91 1.03 13.14
C ARG A 185 -12.97 1.82 11.83
N TYR A 186 -13.15 1.17 10.68
CA TYR A 186 -13.16 1.82 9.37
C TYR A 186 -14.10 3.04 9.31
N GLN A 187 -15.36 2.89 9.71
CA GLN A 187 -16.33 4.00 9.70
C GLN A 187 -15.93 5.11 10.66
N LYS A 188 -15.38 4.76 11.83
CA LYS A 188 -14.90 5.73 12.82
C LYS A 188 -13.70 6.52 12.28
N LEU A 189 -12.73 5.85 11.67
CA LEU A 189 -11.56 6.49 11.05
C LEU A 189 -11.98 7.42 9.92
N LYS A 190 -12.88 6.95 9.05
CA LYS A 190 -13.41 7.71 7.91
C LYS A 190 -14.10 9.02 8.31
N ALA A 191 -14.82 9.00 9.43
CA ALA A 191 -15.49 10.18 9.97
C ALA A 191 -14.58 11.07 10.82
N SER A 192 -13.35 10.63 11.12
CA SER A 192 -12.46 11.33 12.05
C SER A 192 -11.64 12.44 11.38
N GLU A 193 -11.21 13.40 12.19
CA GLU A 193 -10.29 14.45 11.76
C GLU A 193 -8.88 13.92 11.41
N PHE A 194 -8.58 12.66 11.71
CA PHE A 194 -7.30 12.03 11.41
C PHE A 194 -6.97 12.05 9.91
N LEU A 195 -7.99 12.07 9.04
CA LEU A 195 -7.81 12.05 7.59
C LEU A 195 -7.62 13.45 6.97
N LEU A 196 -7.91 14.53 7.71
CA LEU A 196 -7.87 15.89 7.17
C LEU A 196 -6.49 16.27 6.58
N PRO A 197 -5.35 15.93 7.21
CA PRO A 197 -4.03 16.20 6.64
C PRO A 197 -3.78 15.66 5.23
N PHE A 198 -4.47 14.58 4.86
CA PHE A 198 -4.26 13.92 3.57
C PHE A 198 -5.10 14.53 2.44
N GLY A 199 -6.13 15.33 2.73
CA GLY A 199 -6.96 15.95 1.72
C GLY A 199 -7.51 14.95 0.69
N GLN A 200 -7.07 15.06 -0.57
CA GLN A 200 -7.48 14.17 -1.66
C GLN A 200 -6.63 12.89 -1.75
N ASP A 201 -5.52 12.78 -1.01
CA ASP A 201 -4.62 11.63 -1.02
C ASP A 201 -5.10 10.52 -0.05
N VAL A 202 -6.42 10.30 -0.03
CA VAL A 202 -7.10 9.23 0.72
C VAL A 202 -7.61 8.18 -0.26
N LEU A 203 -7.13 6.96 -0.14
CA LEU A 203 -7.55 5.82 -0.94
C LEU A 203 -8.54 4.97 -0.14
N ASP A 204 -9.81 4.97 -0.59
CA ASP A 204 -10.91 4.23 0.00
C ASP A 204 -11.60 3.37 -1.07
N PRO A 205 -11.39 2.04 -1.07
CA PRO A 205 -12.00 1.13 -2.06
C PRO A 205 -13.52 1.23 -2.14
N ILE A 206 -14.20 1.47 -1.01
CA ILE A 206 -15.66 1.50 -0.96
C ILE A 206 -16.18 2.78 -1.62
N VAL A 207 -15.49 3.91 -1.43
CA VAL A 207 -15.82 5.17 -2.13
C VAL A 207 -15.58 5.03 -3.62
N GLU A 208 -14.47 4.43 -4.02
CA GLU A 208 -14.16 4.18 -5.43
C GLU A 208 -15.19 3.25 -6.09
N GLU A 209 -15.64 2.20 -5.41
CA GLU A 209 -16.68 1.29 -5.91
C GLU A 209 -18.01 2.02 -6.08
N VAL A 210 -18.49 2.72 -5.04
CA VAL A 210 -19.76 3.46 -5.06
C VAL A 210 -19.77 4.53 -6.15
N ALA A 211 -18.64 5.19 -6.40
CA ALA A 211 -18.49 6.17 -7.47
C ALA A 211 -18.36 5.54 -8.87
N GLY A 212 -18.45 4.21 -9.00
CA GLY A 212 -18.30 3.50 -10.26
C GLY A 212 -16.88 3.53 -10.83
N ARG A 213 -15.87 3.85 -10.01
CA ARG A 213 -14.45 3.94 -10.39
C ARG A 213 -13.64 2.70 -10.03
N ALA A 214 -14.18 1.79 -9.23
CA ALA A 214 -13.58 0.50 -8.96
C ALA A 214 -14.58 -0.67 -9.05
N TYR A 215 -14.02 -1.88 -9.05
CA TYR A 215 -14.71 -3.14 -8.85
C TYR A 215 -14.32 -3.74 -7.50
N ILE A 216 -15.27 -4.37 -6.83
CA ILE A 216 -15.05 -5.16 -5.62
C ILE A 216 -15.90 -6.43 -5.72
N PRO A 217 -15.31 -7.63 -5.68
CA PRO A 217 -16.08 -8.86 -5.65
C PRO A 217 -16.78 -9.03 -4.30
N ASP A 218 -17.94 -9.67 -4.32
CA ASP A 218 -18.68 -9.97 -3.10
C ASP A 218 -17.88 -10.90 -2.17
N PRO A 219 -18.08 -10.83 -0.84
CA PRO A 219 -17.27 -11.55 0.14
C PRO A 219 -17.22 -13.08 -0.06
N GLU A 220 -18.28 -13.66 -0.61
CA GLU A 220 -18.45 -15.12 -0.78
C GLU A 220 -17.69 -15.69 -1.99
N VAL A 221 -17.19 -14.83 -2.89
CA VAL A 221 -16.48 -15.25 -4.10
C VAL A 221 -15.14 -15.88 -3.72
N GLU A 222 -14.85 -17.07 -4.24
CA GLU A 222 -13.56 -17.73 -4.10
C GLU A 222 -12.47 -16.93 -4.84
N ARG A 223 -11.43 -16.53 -4.10
CA ARG A 223 -10.36 -15.63 -4.56
C ARG A 223 -8.99 -16.30 -4.58
N ARG A 224 -8.92 -17.59 -4.22
CA ARG A 224 -7.68 -18.35 -4.33
C ARG A 224 -7.32 -18.49 -5.80
N GLU A 225 -6.23 -17.84 -6.17
CA GLU A 225 -5.67 -17.97 -7.50
C GLU A 225 -5.19 -19.41 -7.74
N GLN A 226 -5.62 -19.99 -8.86
CA GLN A 226 -5.21 -21.32 -9.31
C GLN A 226 -4.39 -21.18 -10.61
N GLU A 227 -3.42 -22.06 -10.84
CA GLU A 227 -2.61 -22.05 -12.08
C GLU A 227 -3.49 -22.07 -13.33
N PHE A 228 -4.60 -22.81 -13.29
CA PHE A 228 -5.57 -22.85 -14.38
C PHE A 228 -6.20 -21.48 -14.67
N THR A 229 -6.64 -20.75 -13.63
CA THR A 229 -7.24 -19.41 -13.78
C THR A 229 -6.23 -18.35 -14.20
N GLN A 230 -4.93 -18.57 -13.95
CA GLN A 230 -3.86 -17.70 -14.47
C GLN A 230 -3.65 -17.91 -15.97
N ALA A 231 -3.68 -19.15 -16.44
CA ALA A 231 -3.52 -19.49 -17.86
C ALA A 231 -4.77 -19.16 -18.69
N PHE A 232 -5.96 -19.24 -18.08
CA PHE A 232 -7.24 -19.05 -18.75
C PHE A 232 -8.14 -18.10 -17.93
N SER A 233 -7.86 -16.81 -18.01
CA SER A 233 -8.61 -15.76 -17.29
C SER A 233 -10.13 -15.76 -17.58
N LEU A 234 -10.56 -16.36 -18.70
CA LEU A 234 -11.98 -16.52 -19.05
C LEU A 234 -12.76 -17.38 -18.05
N TYR A 235 -12.07 -18.24 -17.28
CA TYR A 235 -12.68 -19.08 -16.24
C TYR A 235 -12.42 -18.54 -14.83
N ASP A 236 -11.94 -17.30 -14.71
CA ASP A 236 -11.72 -16.71 -13.41
C ASP A 236 -13.07 -16.40 -12.74
N PRO A 237 -13.38 -17.03 -11.59
CA PRO A 237 -14.66 -16.87 -10.92
C PRO A 237 -14.88 -15.43 -10.44
N VAL A 238 -13.81 -14.69 -10.15
CA VAL A 238 -13.89 -13.28 -9.77
C VAL A 238 -14.33 -12.46 -10.97
N LEU A 239 -13.71 -12.64 -12.14
CA LEU A 239 -14.08 -11.88 -13.35
C LEU A 239 -15.51 -12.18 -13.81
N HIS A 240 -15.95 -13.44 -13.72
CA HIS A 240 -17.32 -13.80 -14.05
C HIS A 240 -18.33 -13.14 -13.10
N HIS A 241 -18.10 -13.25 -11.79
CA HIS A 241 -18.93 -12.60 -10.79
C HIS A 241 -19.00 -11.08 -10.98
N LEU A 242 -17.86 -10.43 -11.25
CA LEU A 242 -17.83 -8.98 -11.51
C LEU A 242 -18.65 -8.61 -12.75
N ALA A 243 -18.56 -9.40 -13.83
CA ALA A 243 -19.34 -9.15 -15.03
C ALA A 243 -20.85 -9.20 -14.75
N GLU A 244 -21.30 -10.17 -13.95
CA GLU A 244 -22.70 -10.27 -13.51
C GLU A 244 -23.11 -9.12 -12.58
N LYS A 245 -22.33 -8.87 -11.53
CA LYS A 245 -22.61 -7.85 -10.50
C LYS A 245 -22.74 -6.45 -11.11
N TYR A 246 -21.84 -6.09 -12.03
CA TYR A 246 -21.80 -4.76 -12.62
C TYR A 246 -22.44 -4.69 -14.02
N LYS A 247 -23.02 -5.79 -14.51
CA LYS A 247 -23.68 -5.88 -15.82
C LYS A 247 -22.78 -5.43 -16.97
N THR A 248 -21.55 -5.97 -16.98
CA THR A 248 -20.58 -5.73 -18.05
C THR A 248 -20.54 -6.91 -19.00
N GLU A 249 -19.90 -6.71 -20.15
CA GLU A 249 -19.41 -7.79 -20.98
C GLU A 249 -18.28 -8.56 -20.27
N GLN A 250 -17.68 -9.50 -20.98
CA GLN A 250 -16.55 -10.28 -20.49
C GLN A 250 -15.40 -9.37 -20.01
N LEU A 251 -14.94 -9.62 -18.79
CA LEU A 251 -13.84 -8.89 -18.17
C LEU A 251 -12.52 -9.64 -18.33
N LEU A 252 -11.42 -8.90 -18.43
CA LEU A 252 -10.07 -9.42 -18.47
C LEU A 252 -9.20 -8.72 -17.43
N ARG A 253 -8.38 -9.49 -16.73
CA ARG A 253 -7.35 -8.99 -15.83
C ARG A 253 -6.12 -8.52 -16.63
N LEU A 254 -5.52 -7.41 -16.20
CA LEU A 254 -4.26 -6.90 -16.70
C LEU A 254 -3.33 -6.57 -15.53
N ASP A 255 -2.17 -7.23 -15.48
CA ASP A 255 -1.05 -6.82 -14.63
C ASP A 255 0.05 -6.28 -15.55
N PHE A 256 0.41 -5.02 -15.39
CA PHE A 256 1.39 -4.37 -16.26
C PHE A 256 2.80 -4.55 -15.72
N ASN A 257 3.74 -4.87 -16.63
CA ASN A 257 5.15 -4.68 -16.38
C ASN A 257 5.47 -3.19 -16.47
N THR A 258 6.19 -2.68 -15.48
CA THR A 258 6.63 -1.29 -15.38
C THR A 258 8.16 -1.25 -15.34
N PRO A 259 8.82 -1.33 -16.50
CA PRO A 259 10.28 -1.17 -16.58
C PRO A 259 10.66 0.30 -16.33
N GLU A 260 11.77 0.52 -15.63
CA GLU A 260 12.43 1.82 -15.54
C GLU A 260 13.81 1.75 -16.17
N PHE A 261 14.13 2.81 -16.92
CA PHE A 261 15.41 3.02 -17.55
C PHE A 261 16.10 4.21 -16.88
N ALA A 262 17.29 3.98 -16.35
CA ALA A 262 18.13 5.04 -15.80
C ALA A 262 19.34 5.26 -16.71
N ILE A 263 19.61 6.54 -17.01
CA ILE A 263 20.75 6.99 -17.80
C ILE A 263 21.39 8.16 -17.07
N ARG A 264 22.72 8.21 -17.02
CA ARG A 264 23.46 9.38 -16.51
C ARG A 264 23.82 10.27 -17.69
N SER A 265 23.17 11.44 -17.79
CA SER A 265 23.54 12.48 -18.75
C SER A 265 24.92 13.05 -18.39
N ARG A 266 25.81 13.18 -19.38
CA ARG A 266 27.12 13.81 -19.22
C ARG A 266 26.99 15.32 -19.02
#